data_AF-A0AAJ0DDC5-F1
#
_entry.id   AF-A0AAJ0DDC5-F1
#
_cell.length_a   1.000
_cell.length_b   1.000
_cell.length_c   1.000
_cell.angle_alpha   90.00
_cell.angle_beta   90.00
_cell.angle_gamma   90.00
#
_symmetry.space_group_name_H-M   'P 1'
#
loop_
_entity.id
_entity.type
_entity.pdbx_description
1 polymer ?
#
loop_
_entity_poly.entity_id
_entity_poly.type
_entity_poly.pdbx_seq_one_letter_code
_entity_poly.pdbx_strand_id
1 'polypeptide(L)'
;MATAAVAHPTDALHSEPSTLYHYLELKDGGIVQTYPGTVFEKRRKHVPHEVDIKDLRPVRSEFSLDENGFQLVDFSPKEKTFLDEAHVEQEYYPECSNLIKKLTGASYVHPVSYLCRRHTFTDAQGDALAKEDTDFVTKHNPAVWLNG
;
A
#
# COMPACT_ATOMS: atom_id res chain seq x y z
N MET A 1 17.86 -25.44 -30.16
CA MET A 1 17.82 -23.97 -30.36
C MET A 1 17.50 -23.34 -29.02
N ALA A 2 18.38 -22.51 -28.47
CA ALA A 2 18.13 -21.81 -27.22
C ALA A 2 17.32 -20.55 -27.52
N THR A 3 16.11 -20.45 -26.94
CA THR A 3 15.37 -19.19 -26.87
C THR A 3 16.16 -18.21 -26.02
N ALA A 4 16.74 -17.19 -26.65
CA ALA A 4 17.28 -16.06 -25.90
C ALA A 4 16.13 -15.42 -25.12
N ALA A 5 16.29 -15.28 -23.80
CA ALA A 5 15.37 -14.51 -22.98
C ALA A 5 15.36 -13.07 -23.51
N VAL A 6 14.17 -12.57 -23.88
CA VAL A 6 13.99 -11.17 -24.23
C VAL A 6 14.17 -10.38 -22.94
N ALA A 7 15.17 -9.50 -22.88
CA ALA A 7 15.38 -8.63 -21.74
C ALA A 7 14.11 -7.80 -21.52
N HIS A 8 13.54 -7.87 -20.31
CA HIS A 8 12.41 -7.04 -19.97
C HIS A 8 12.90 -5.64 -19.63
N PRO A 9 12.10 -4.58 -19.92
CA PRO A 9 12.48 -3.20 -19.61
C PRO A 9 12.79 -2.99 -18.12
N THR A 10 12.28 -3.88 -17.26
CA THR A 10 12.46 -3.86 -15.82
C THR A 10 13.78 -4.46 -15.35
N ASP A 11 14.56 -5.11 -16.22
CA ASP A 11 15.80 -5.80 -15.83
C ASP A 11 16.94 -4.83 -15.48
N ALA A 12 16.92 -3.63 -16.04
CA ALA A 12 17.92 -2.59 -15.79
C ALA A 12 17.53 -1.58 -14.70
N LEU A 13 16.37 -1.78 -14.05
CA LEU A 13 15.88 -0.83 -13.04
C LEU A 13 16.68 -0.93 -11.75
N HIS A 14 16.79 0.22 -11.09
CA HIS A 14 17.28 0.27 -9.72
C HIS A 14 16.43 -0.63 -8.83
N SER A 15 17.12 -1.44 -8.02
CA SER A 15 16.52 -2.46 -7.18
C SER A 15 17.07 -2.33 -5.77
N GLU A 16 16.18 -2.39 -4.79
CA GLU A 16 16.51 -2.32 -3.37
C GLU A 16 16.05 -3.61 -2.67
N PRO A 17 16.94 -4.31 -1.95
CA PRO A 17 16.57 -5.51 -1.21
C PRO A 17 15.62 -5.14 -0.07
N SER A 18 14.65 -6.00 0.18
CA SER A 18 13.71 -5.84 1.27
C SER A 18 13.11 -7.19 1.71
N THR A 19 12.34 -7.16 2.79
CA THR A 19 11.69 -8.34 3.34
C THR A 19 10.18 -8.14 3.37
N LEU A 20 9.43 -9.01 2.67
CA LEU A 20 7.97 -9.11 2.78
C LEU A 20 7.59 -10.03 3.93
N TYR A 21 6.51 -9.71 4.63
CA TYR A 21 6.02 -10.50 5.77
C TYR A 21 4.67 -11.14 5.42
N HIS A 22 4.70 -12.40 4.98
CA HIS A 22 3.51 -13.15 4.61
C HIS A 22 2.80 -13.74 5.83
N TYR A 23 1.48 -13.91 5.78
CA TYR A 23 0.77 -14.64 6.83
C TYR A 23 1.13 -16.13 6.80
N LEU A 24 1.09 -16.77 7.98
CA LEU A 24 1.19 -18.22 8.10
C LEU A 24 0.04 -18.91 7.35
N GLU A 25 0.36 -20.02 6.69
CA GLU A 25 -0.61 -20.96 6.12
C GLU A 25 -1.40 -21.67 7.23
N LEU A 26 -2.61 -22.15 6.94
CA LEU A 26 -3.47 -22.79 7.95
C LEU A 26 -2.80 -23.99 8.64
N LYS A 27 -2.04 -24.79 7.89
CA LYS A 27 -1.29 -25.94 8.42
C LYS A 27 -0.20 -25.54 9.42
N ASP A 28 0.28 -24.30 9.35
CA ASP A 28 1.38 -23.75 10.15
C ASP A 28 0.87 -22.80 11.26
N GLY A 29 -0.43 -22.88 11.58
CA GLY A 29 -1.07 -22.01 12.58
C GLY A 29 -1.64 -20.71 12.01
N GLY A 30 -1.79 -20.63 10.69
CA GLY A 30 -2.53 -19.56 10.02
C GLY A 30 -3.99 -19.50 10.45
N ILE A 31 -4.59 -18.33 10.25
CA ILE A 31 -5.95 -18.03 10.70
C ILE A 31 -6.80 -17.61 9.49
N VAL A 32 -7.98 -18.21 9.37
CA VAL A 32 -8.93 -17.96 8.26
C VAL A 32 -9.60 -16.59 8.40
N GLN A 33 -10.07 -16.25 9.60
CA GLN A 33 -10.86 -15.05 9.85
C GLN A 33 -10.10 -14.09 10.75
N THR A 34 -9.91 -12.86 10.28
CA THR A 34 -9.28 -11.79 11.02
C THR A 34 -10.16 -10.56 10.97
N TYR A 35 -10.08 -9.75 12.02
CA TYR A 35 -10.71 -8.44 12.08
C TYR A 35 -9.62 -7.39 11.92
N PRO A 36 -9.59 -6.64 10.79
CA PRO A 36 -8.53 -5.67 10.55
C PRO A 36 -8.49 -4.59 11.63
N GLY A 37 -7.28 -4.23 12.08
CA GLY A 37 -7.09 -3.19 13.09
C GLY A 37 -7.25 -3.67 14.53
N THR A 38 -7.52 -4.95 14.78
CA THR A 38 -7.54 -5.47 16.15
C THR A 38 -6.13 -5.78 16.66
N VAL A 39 -6.01 -5.82 17.98
CA VAL A 39 -4.80 -6.23 18.69
C VAL A 39 -4.39 -7.65 18.28
N PHE A 40 -5.36 -8.55 18.14
CA PHE A 40 -5.11 -9.90 17.64
C PHE A 40 -4.40 -9.89 16.28
N GLU A 41 -4.86 -9.06 15.33
CA GLU A 41 -4.24 -8.91 14.02
C GLU A 41 -2.78 -8.44 14.13
N LYS A 42 -2.47 -7.51 15.04
CA LYS A 42 -1.09 -7.01 15.24
C LYS A 42 -0.15 -8.01 15.89
N ARG A 43 -0.67 -8.97 16.65
CA ARG A 43 0.12 -10.04 17.28
C ARG A 43 0.38 -11.24 16.37
N ARG A 44 -0.19 -11.23 15.15
CA ARG A 44 -0.02 -12.33 14.21
C ARG A 44 1.45 -12.51 13.84
N LYS A 45 1.86 -13.77 13.78
CA LYS A 45 3.18 -14.16 13.27
C LYS A 45 3.14 -14.17 11.75
N HIS A 46 4.28 -13.83 11.17
CA HIS A 46 4.49 -13.75 9.73
C HIS A 46 5.71 -14.57 9.33
N VAL A 47 5.76 -14.95 8.06
CA VAL A 47 6.90 -15.60 7.42
C VAL A 47 7.65 -14.53 6.62
N PRO A 48 8.91 -14.20 6.98
CA PRO A 48 9.71 -13.26 6.20
C PRO A 48 10.11 -13.88 4.86
N HIS A 49 10.10 -13.07 3.81
CA HIS A 49 10.52 -13.44 2.48
C HIS A 49 11.38 -12.32 1.88
N GLU A 50 12.64 -12.63 1.60
CA GLU A 50 13.55 -11.67 0.95
C GLU A 50 13.15 -11.47 -0.51
N VAL A 51 13.01 -10.21 -0.89
CA VAL A 51 12.65 -9.79 -2.24
C VAL A 51 13.49 -8.59 -2.67
N ASP A 52 13.58 -8.42 -3.97
CA ASP A 52 14.18 -7.24 -4.60
C ASP A 52 13.06 -6.34 -5.13
N ILE A 53 12.93 -5.13 -4.58
CA ILE A 53 11.92 -4.14 -4.99
C ILE A 53 12.50 -3.23 -6.08
N LYS A 54 11.89 -3.25 -7.26
CA LYS A 54 12.32 -2.44 -8.41
C LYS A 54 11.59 -1.10 -8.47
N ASP A 55 12.34 -0.02 -8.67
CA ASP A 55 11.78 1.31 -8.88
C ASP A 55 11.30 1.50 -10.33
N LEU A 56 9.98 1.51 -10.54
CA LEU A 56 9.35 1.68 -11.86
C LEU A 56 9.29 3.15 -12.33
N ARG A 57 9.62 4.13 -11.47
CA ARG A 57 9.52 5.56 -11.82
C ARG A 57 10.30 5.96 -13.07
N PRO A 58 11.49 5.43 -13.39
CA PRO A 58 12.23 5.77 -14.61
C PRO A 58 11.54 5.32 -15.90
N VAL A 59 10.74 4.25 -15.85
CA VAL A 59 10.05 3.64 -17.00
C VAL A 59 8.54 3.84 -16.96
N ARG A 60 8.07 4.84 -16.21
CA ARG A 60 6.64 5.10 -15.99
C ARG A 60 5.80 5.19 -17.26
N SER A 61 6.38 5.67 -18.37
CA SER A 61 5.71 5.82 -19.66
C SER A 61 5.41 4.49 -20.35
N GLU A 62 6.00 3.39 -19.89
CA GLU A 62 5.74 2.05 -20.40
C GLU A 62 4.51 1.40 -19.76
N PHE A 63 3.91 2.04 -18.75
CA PHE A 63 2.74 1.53 -18.06
C PHE A 63 1.54 2.43 -18.32
N SER A 64 0.48 1.85 -18.88
CA SER A 64 -0.79 2.53 -19.14
C SER A 64 -1.94 1.83 -18.41
N LEU A 65 -2.96 2.60 -18.08
CA LEU A 65 -4.13 2.06 -17.38
C LEU A 65 -4.82 0.97 -18.21
N ASP A 66 -4.94 1.15 -19.53
CA ASP A 66 -5.63 0.23 -20.43
C ASP A 66 -4.88 -1.10 -20.64
N GLU A 67 -3.55 -1.06 -20.70
CA GLU A 67 -2.75 -2.26 -20.96
C GLU A 67 -2.36 -3.01 -19.68
N ASN A 68 -2.05 -2.27 -18.60
CA ASN A 68 -1.49 -2.83 -17.37
C ASN A 68 -2.47 -2.85 -16.20
N GLY A 69 -3.61 -2.17 -16.31
CA GLY A 69 -4.54 -1.98 -15.20
C GLY A 69 -4.08 -0.95 -14.16
N PHE A 70 -2.94 -0.28 -14.39
CA PHE A 70 -2.44 0.82 -13.57
C PHE A 70 -1.61 1.78 -14.42
N GLN A 71 -1.47 3.02 -13.94
CA GLN A 71 -0.61 4.02 -14.58
C GLN A 71 0.13 4.83 -13.52
N LEU A 72 1.42 5.08 -13.76
CA LEU A 72 2.24 5.94 -12.92
C LEU A 72 2.16 7.39 -13.42
N VAL A 73 1.70 8.29 -12.54
CA VAL A 73 1.54 9.71 -12.87
C VAL A 73 2.17 10.59 -11.79
N ASP A 74 2.69 11.74 -12.20
CA ASP A 74 3.12 12.76 -11.24
C ASP A 74 1.90 13.49 -10.69
N PHE A 75 1.83 13.54 -9.37
CA PHE A 75 0.77 14.23 -8.65
C PHE A 75 1.34 14.92 -7.42
N SER A 76 1.16 16.23 -7.36
CA SER A 76 1.64 17.08 -6.27
C SER A 76 0.45 17.77 -5.61
N PRO A 77 -0.26 17.09 -4.69
CA PRO A 77 -1.44 17.65 -4.03
C PRO A 77 -1.04 18.82 -3.14
N LYS A 78 -1.97 19.75 -2.89
CA LYS A 78 -1.76 20.81 -1.90
C LYS A 78 -1.73 20.25 -0.49
N GLU A 79 -2.65 19.34 -0.17
CA GLU A 79 -2.73 18.76 1.17
C GLU A 79 -1.54 17.81 1.42
N LYS A 80 -0.86 18.00 2.55
CA LYS A 80 0.37 17.27 2.89
C LYS A 80 0.30 16.50 4.20
N THR A 81 -0.61 16.87 5.11
CA THR A 81 -0.55 16.43 6.51
C THR A 81 -1.59 15.36 6.85
N PHE A 82 -2.73 15.40 6.16
CA PHE A 82 -3.91 14.57 6.35
C PHE A 82 -4.42 14.60 7.80
N LEU A 83 -4.29 15.74 8.48
CA LEU A 83 -4.67 15.93 9.89
C LEU A 83 -6.11 16.41 10.06
N ASP A 84 -6.67 17.06 9.05
CA ASP A 84 -8.02 17.63 9.06
C ASP A 84 -8.85 16.96 7.97
N GLU A 85 -9.84 16.17 8.39
CA GLU A 85 -10.74 15.45 7.50
C GLU A 85 -11.54 16.37 6.60
N ALA A 86 -12.04 17.50 7.14
CA ALA A 86 -12.79 18.46 6.35
C ALA A 86 -11.91 19.10 5.27
N HIS A 87 -10.64 19.37 5.59
CA HIS A 87 -9.69 19.89 4.62
C HIS A 87 -9.36 18.86 3.52
N VAL A 88 -9.19 17.58 3.88
CA VAL A 88 -8.97 16.50 2.92
C VAL A 88 -10.17 16.38 1.96
N GLU A 89 -11.40 16.39 2.48
CA GLU A 89 -12.60 16.30 1.64
C GLU A 89 -12.80 17.52 0.74
N GLN A 90 -12.44 18.72 1.21
CA GLN A 90 -12.65 19.96 0.47
C GLN A 90 -11.57 20.24 -0.59
N GLU A 91 -10.32 19.83 -0.34
CA GLU A 91 -9.20 20.12 -1.27
C GLU A 91 -8.69 18.84 -1.96
N TYR A 92 -8.28 17.83 -1.19
CA TYR A 92 -7.59 16.66 -1.73
C TYR A 92 -8.49 15.78 -2.61
N TYR A 93 -9.75 15.58 -2.19
CA TYR A 93 -10.74 14.79 -2.95
C TYR A 93 -11.05 15.39 -4.33
N PRO A 94 -11.32 16.70 -4.47
CA PRO A 94 -11.43 17.34 -5.78
C PRO A 94 -10.16 17.23 -6.62
N GLU A 95 -8.97 17.42 -6.04
CA GLU A 95 -7.69 17.27 -6.76
C GLU A 95 -7.55 15.87 -7.36
N CYS A 96 -7.80 14.83 -6.57
CA CYS A 96 -7.77 13.43 -7.02
C CYS A 96 -8.84 13.16 -8.09
N SER A 97 -10.07 13.62 -7.86
CA SER A 97 -11.18 13.42 -8.79
C SER A 97 -10.90 14.05 -10.15
N ASN A 98 -10.35 15.26 -10.16
CA ASN A 98 -9.97 15.97 -11.38
C ASN A 98 -8.82 15.27 -12.11
N LEU A 99 -7.82 14.77 -11.38
CA LEU A 99 -6.73 13.98 -11.97
C LEU A 99 -7.27 12.71 -12.63
N ILE A 100 -8.10 11.94 -11.92
CA ILE A 100 -8.68 10.70 -12.43
C ILE A 100 -9.53 10.99 -13.68
N LYS A 101 -10.40 12.00 -13.64
CA LYS A 101 -11.20 12.40 -14.81
C LYS A 101 -10.33 12.79 -15.99
N LYS A 102 -9.26 13.57 -15.77
CA LYS A 102 -8.34 13.99 -16.83
C LYS A 102 -7.63 12.79 -17.49
N LEU A 103 -7.22 11.80 -16.71
CA LEU A 103 -6.48 10.64 -17.21
C LEU A 103 -7.39 9.61 -17.89
N THR A 104 -8.61 9.43 -17.38
CA THR A 104 -9.51 8.35 -17.81
C THR A 104 -10.63 8.80 -18.74
N GLY A 105 -10.91 10.10 -18.83
CA GLY A 105 -12.10 10.62 -19.50
C GLY A 105 -13.42 10.36 -18.76
N ALA A 106 -13.37 9.92 -17.50
CA ALA A 106 -14.56 9.63 -16.72
C ALA A 106 -15.50 10.85 -16.62
N SER A 107 -16.79 10.64 -16.84
CA SER A 107 -17.81 11.68 -16.67
C SER A 107 -18.03 12.05 -15.21
N TYR A 108 -17.82 11.08 -14.29
CA TYR A 108 -18.01 11.26 -12.86
C TYR A 108 -17.01 10.42 -12.07
N VAL A 109 -16.55 10.97 -10.95
CA VAL A 109 -15.66 10.30 -9.98
C VAL A 109 -16.19 10.64 -8.59
N HIS A 110 -16.34 9.62 -7.74
CA HIS A 110 -16.86 9.75 -6.38
C HIS A 110 -15.87 9.13 -5.39
N PRO A 111 -15.13 9.94 -4.64
CA PRO A 111 -14.35 9.46 -3.50
C PRO A 111 -15.29 8.91 -2.42
N VAL A 112 -15.10 7.66 -1.99
CA VAL A 112 -15.94 7.03 -0.96
C VAL A 112 -15.33 7.21 0.43
N SER A 113 -14.03 6.97 0.57
CA SER A 113 -13.31 7.09 1.84
C SER A 113 -11.80 7.17 1.60
N TYR A 114 -11.07 7.60 2.62
CA TYR A 114 -9.62 7.50 2.68
C TYR A 114 -9.18 6.89 4.01
N LEU A 115 -7.99 6.30 4.02
CA LEU A 115 -7.33 5.84 5.25
C LEU A 115 -5.96 6.48 5.33
N CYS A 116 -5.71 7.26 6.38
CA CYS A 116 -4.39 7.80 6.66
C CYS A 116 -3.61 6.83 7.55
N ARG A 117 -2.47 6.34 7.04
CA ARG A 117 -1.58 5.42 7.76
C ARG A 117 -0.26 6.13 8.03
N ARG A 118 -0.07 6.59 9.26
CA ARG A 118 1.07 7.45 9.67
C ARG A 118 1.95 6.86 10.76
N HIS A 119 1.51 5.76 11.36
CA HIS A 119 2.24 5.10 12.42
C HIS A 119 3.08 3.96 11.85
N THR A 120 4.18 3.65 12.51
CA THR A 120 5.01 2.48 12.17
C THR A 120 4.34 1.20 12.65
N PHE A 121 4.82 0.04 12.18
CA PHE A 121 4.38 -1.23 12.73
C PHE A 121 4.73 -1.36 14.22
N THR A 122 5.89 -0.83 14.63
CA THR A 122 6.33 -0.79 16.03
C THR A 122 5.38 0.04 16.91
N ASP A 123 4.91 1.19 16.44
CA ASP A 123 3.92 2.01 17.16
C ASP A 123 2.62 1.24 17.39
N ALA A 124 2.14 0.53 16.36
CA ALA A 124 0.92 -0.28 16.45
C ALA A 124 1.07 -1.47 17.41
N GLN A 125 2.23 -2.14 17.39
CA GLN A 125 2.53 -3.19 18.37
C GLN A 125 2.60 -2.64 19.79
N GLY A 126 3.23 -1.47 19.99
CA GLY A 126 3.31 -0.81 21.29
C GLY A 126 1.93 -0.48 21.86
N ASP A 127 1.04 0.09 21.04
CA ASP A 127 -0.34 0.38 21.41
C ASP A 127 -1.16 -0.90 21.72
N ALA A 128 -0.78 -2.04 21.14
CA ALA A 128 -1.43 -3.33 21.36
C ALA A 128 -0.97 -4.08 22.63
N LEU A 129 0.13 -3.69 23.29
CA LEU A 129 0.73 -4.47 24.38
C LEU A 129 -0.20 -4.65 25.58
N ALA A 130 -0.92 -3.60 25.97
CA ALA A 130 -1.76 -3.58 27.17
C ALA A 130 -3.26 -3.76 26.88
N LYS A 131 -3.61 -4.16 25.65
CA LYS A 131 -5.00 -4.29 25.19
C LYS A 131 -5.39 -5.75 25.00
N GLU A 132 -6.69 -6.02 25.06
CA GLU A 132 -7.25 -7.34 24.78
C GLU A 132 -7.27 -7.62 23.27
N ASP A 133 -7.24 -8.89 22.89
CA ASP A 133 -7.17 -9.30 21.47
C ASP A 133 -8.33 -8.78 20.61
N THR A 134 -9.49 -8.55 21.23
CA THR A 134 -10.70 -8.02 20.58
C THR A 134 -10.69 -6.51 20.42
N ASP A 135 -9.80 -5.80 21.12
CA ASP A 135 -9.74 -4.35 21.07
C ASP A 135 -9.08 -3.88 19.77
N PHE A 136 -9.44 -2.67 19.33
CA PHE A 136 -8.81 -2.02 18.19
C PHE A 136 -7.55 -1.25 18.60
N VAL A 137 -6.53 -1.29 17.74
CA VAL A 137 -5.38 -0.38 17.86
C VAL A 137 -5.76 1.02 17.40
N THR A 138 -5.24 2.03 18.09
CA THR A 138 -5.42 3.45 17.79
C THR A 138 -4.31 3.98 16.87
N LYS A 139 -3.20 3.23 16.75
CA LYS A 139 -2.08 3.56 15.89
C LYS A 139 -2.22 2.84 14.55
N HIS A 140 -2.72 3.55 13.55
CA HIS A 140 -2.91 3.03 12.20
C HIS A 140 -1.60 2.95 11.42
N ASN A 141 -1.06 1.74 11.30
CA ASN A 141 0.13 1.44 10.51
C ASN A 141 -0.21 1.10 9.05
N PRO A 142 0.74 1.25 8.10
CA PRO A 142 0.62 0.68 6.76
C PRO A 142 0.23 -0.80 6.83
N ALA A 143 -0.49 -1.30 5.82
CA ALA A 143 -0.58 -2.74 5.66
C ALA A 143 0.86 -3.27 5.58
N VAL A 144 1.19 -4.24 6.44
CA VAL A 144 2.57 -4.67 6.66
C VAL A 144 3.04 -5.36 5.38
N TRP A 145 3.81 -4.62 4.57
CA TRP A 145 4.44 -5.17 3.37
C TRP A 145 5.96 -5.06 3.44
N LEU A 146 6.51 -4.12 4.20
CA LEU A 146 7.94 -3.89 4.33
C LEU A 146 8.20 -3.50 5.79
N ASN A 147 9.20 -4.09 6.43
CA ASN A 147 9.66 -3.57 7.73
C ASN A 147 10.38 -2.24 7.48
N GLY A 148 9.86 -1.19 8.11
CA GLY A 148 10.48 0.13 8.25
C GLY A 148 10.16 0.68 9.62
#